data_AF-A0AAT8XUL4-F1
#
_entry.id   AF-A0AAT8XUL4-F1
#
_cell.length_a   1.000
_cell.length_b   1.000
_cell.length_c   1.000
_cell.angle_alpha   90.00
_cell.angle_beta   90.00
_cell.angle_gamma   90.00
#
_symmetry.space_group_name_H-M   'P 1'
#
loop_
_entity.id
_entity.type
_entity.pdbx_description
1 polymer ?
#
loop_
_entity_poly.entity_id
_entity_poly.type
_entity_poly.pdbx_seq_one_letter_code
_entity_poly.pdbx_strand_id
1 'polypeptide(L)'
;MSYQTKRNVRREARTLMGRFKAGKLAPVMAVPVKGSEGGMLSQSVSFELDPIAGRMATPITAEMCAVFVPVQACDALKNPEADYAGMTEIVREKLLSGNPLFVLEPETDVSKRCGVNPRRNNGLMRVNEIVRLAHNCAVNFLRRRRYVDAVQLTAANHSTTPAILSQTVLDRFNGALDPDPNVNGAVQLSMPDMRLPVASDAEKAVTAPLTVKRGNENRRLDAGISRLAAAEVAAATDAALYAVFGGREAGNVSLTDFYNAQKMDELTRVMRKICDDNPEYGEEMVLRWAHGLSVDPGRVPFLLAEKSVVLGRQIIGATDTAGVEDGVKRSDMAAQLSFTVPIPTTELGGIIVTFACIKPDETLSSQPHPILADHWRLDNFVADELALDPQPVMARELDYKVAQANETTVVFYTGLNELKKTYVSYGLCRALDPNTVESKNAVWQLEVPLSVTPETVLYPADLPQYPFADQQAEVCTYVVQSTAVMPTPMIFGPSPVEQLAVIETEDLFED
;
A
#
# COMPACT_ATOMS: atom_id res chain seq x y z
N MET A 1 -10.58 39.47 27.03
CA MET A 1 -11.08 38.92 25.75
C MET A 1 -10.21 37.76 25.34
N SER A 2 -10.77 36.58 25.03
CA SER A 2 -9.99 35.48 24.42
C SER A 2 -9.91 35.70 22.91
N TYR A 3 -8.69 35.84 22.39
CA TYR A 3 -8.39 36.01 20.96
C TYR A 3 -8.44 34.69 20.17
N GLN A 4 -8.71 33.56 20.85
CA GLN A 4 -8.82 32.22 20.26
C GLN A 4 -10.28 31.79 20.07
N THR A 5 -11.24 32.59 20.51
CA THR A 5 -12.67 32.28 20.35
C THR A 5 -13.09 32.40 18.89
N LYS A 6 -13.84 31.41 18.39
CA LYS A 6 -14.44 31.43 17.05
C LYS A 6 -15.50 32.54 17.02
N ARG A 7 -15.27 33.59 16.24
CA ARG A 7 -16.14 34.78 16.19
C ARG A 7 -16.87 34.92 14.86
N ASN A 8 -16.28 34.41 13.79
CA ASN A 8 -16.84 34.50 12.43
C ASN A 8 -16.86 33.13 11.76
N VAL A 9 -17.45 33.06 10.58
CA VAL A 9 -17.48 31.86 9.73
C VAL A 9 -16.88 32.19 8.37
N ARG A 10 -15.82 31.49 7.99
CA ARG A 10 -15.28 31.48 6.63
C ARG A 10 -16.03 30.42 5.82
N ARG A 11 -16.52 30.81 4.65
CA ARG A 11 -17.15 29.90 3.69
C ARG A 11 -16.33 29.91 2.41
N GLU A 12 -16.07 28.73 1.87
CA GLU A 12 -15.40 28.55 0.59
C GLU A 12 -16.26 27.63 -0.26
N ALA A 13 -16.78 28.14 -1.38
CA ALA A 13 -17.56 27.39 -2.34
C ALA A 13 -16.92 27.53 -3.71
N ARG A 14 -16.50 26.41 -4.31
CA ARG A 14 -15.81 26.36 -5.61
C ARG A 14 -16.36 25.23 -6.45
N THR A 15 -16.59 25.52 -7.72
CA THR A 15 -16.89 24.51 -8.75
C THR A 15 -15.77 24.54 -9.77
N LEU A 16 -15.13 23.39 -9.99
CA LEU A 16 -14.03 23.23 -10.94
C LEU A 16 -14.37 22.15 -11.94
N MET A 17 -13.93 22.33 -13.17
CA MET A 17 -14.01 21.33 -14.23
C MET A 17 -12.61 21.14 -14.80
N GLY A 18 -12.26 19.90 -15.08
CA GLY A 18 -10.99 19.58 -15.71
C GLY A 18 -11.03 18.20 -16.35
N ARG A 19 -9.88 17.80 -16.90
CA ARG A 19 -9.69 16.47 -17.47
C ARG A 19 -8.45 15.83 -16.87
N PHE A 20 -8.40 14.49 -16.87
CA PHE A 20 -7.19 13.74 -16.54
C PHE A 20 -7.12 12.42 -17.30
N LYS A 21 -5.89 11.90 -17.43
CA LYS A 21 -5.59 10.59 -18.01
C LYS A 21 -5.89 9.49 -16.98
N ALA A 22 -6.54 8.41 -17.39
CA ALA A 22 -6.75 7.25 -16.51
C ALA A 22 -5.42 6.61 -16.06
N GLY A 23 -5.42 5.98 -14.89
CA GLY A 23 -4.20 5.46 -14.26
C GLY A 23 -3.31 6.55 -13.64
N LYS A 24 -3.79 7.79 -13.53
CA LYS A 24 -3.13 8.88 -12.77
C LYS A 24 -3.91 9.23 -11.52
N LEU A 25 -3.20 9.61 -10.46
CA LEU A 25 -3.76 10.16 -9.24
C LEU A 25 -3.84 11.69 -9.37
N ALA A 26 -4.96 12.19 -9.91
CA ALA A 26 -5.11 13.60 -10.21
C ALA A 26 -5.55 14.36 -8.94
N PRO A 27 -4.83 15.42 -8.51
CA PRO A 27 -5.31 16.31 -7.48
C PRO A 27 -6.34 17.26 -8.08
N VAL A 28 -7.57 17.19 -7.59
CA VAL A 28 -8.70 17.90 -8.20
C VAL A 28 -9.10 19.14 -7.40
N MET A 29 -8.87 19.12 -6.09
CA MET A 29 -9.26 20.22 -5.22
C MET A 29 -8.26 20.34 -4.08
N ALA A 30 -7.90 21.58 -3.72
CA ALA A 30 -7.17 21.89 -2.51
C ALA A 30 -7.94 22.93 -1.69
N VAL A 31 -8.25 22.61 -0.43
CA VAL A 31 -8.95 23.50 0.51
C VAL A 31 -8.02 23.82 1.68
N PRO A 32 -7.60 25.08 1.85
CA PRO A 32 -6.77 25.47 2.99
C PRO A 32 -7.60 25.58 4.27
N VAL A 33 -7.01 25.16 5.39
CA VAL A 33 -7.57 25.28 6.75
C VAL A 33 -6.55 26.03 7.60
N LYS A 34 -6.92 27.15 8.22
CA LYS A 34 -6.01 27.91 9.09
C LYS A 34 -6.00 27.36 10.51
N GLY A 35 -5.00 27.76 11.29
CA GLY A 35 -4.90 27.39 12.70
C GLY A 35 -6.15 27.73 13.49
N SER A 36 -6.59 26.82 14.35
CA SER A 36 -7.83 26.90 15.14
C SER A 36 -9.13 27.02 14.33
N GLU A 37 -9.08 26.84 13.01
CA GLU A 37 -10.27 26.60 12.19
C GLU A 37 -10.68 25.13 12.29
N GLY A 38 -11.97 24.87 12.20
CA GLY A 38 -12.54 23.55 12.03
C GLY A 38 -14.00 23.70 11.63
N GLY A 39 -14.61 22.67 11.09
CA GLY A 39 -15.93 22.82 10.47
C GLY A 39 -16.34 21.61 9.65
N MET A 40 -17.02 21.84 8.52
CA MET A 40 -17.50 20.78 7.64
C MET A 40 -17.03 21.01 6.20
N LEU A 41 -16.58 19.94 5.55
CA LEU A 41 -16.30 19.89 4.12
C LEU A 41 -17.32 18.99 3.45
N SER A 42 -18.00 19.50 2.42
CA SER A 42 -18.87 18.73 1.55
C SER A 42 -18.35 18.82 0.12
N GLN A 43 -18.13 17.67 -0.51
CA GLN A 43 -17.63 17.59 -1.87
C GLN A 43 -18.43 16.58 -2.68
N SER A 44 -18.70 16.93 -3.93
CA SER A 44 -19.31 16.08 -4.94
C SER A 44 -18.47 16.14 -6.21
N VAL A 45 -18.12 14.97 -6.74
CA VAL A 45 -17.33 14.79 -7.96
C VAL A 45 -18.12 13.94 -8.93
N SER A 46 -18.39 14.47 -10.12
CA SER A 46 -18.91 13.71 -11.23
C SER A 46 -17.79 13.39 -12.21
N PHE A 47 -17.76 12.14 -12.68
CA PHE A 47 -16.86 11.62 -13.70
C PHE A 47 -17.65 11.33 -14.95
N GLU A 48 -17.06 11.65 -16.10
CA GLU A 48 -17.57 11.32 -17.42
C GLU A 48 -16.37 10.87 -18.27
N LEU A 49 -16.41 9.64 -18.76
CA LEU A 49 -15.41 9.13 -19.70
C LEU A 49 -15.82 9.41 -21.14
N ASP A 50 -14.83 9.66 -21.99
CA ASP A 50 -15.04 9.78 -23.43
C ASP A 50 -15.74 8.53 -24.01
N PRO A 51 -16.54 8.70 -25.08
CA PRO A 51 -17.28 7.60 -25.68
C PRO A 51 -16.35 6.54 -26.27
N ILE A 52 -16.73 5.27 -26.09
CA ILE A 52 -16.03 4.11 -26.66
C ILE A 52 -16.75 3.58 -27.91
N ALA A 53 -16.00 2.97 -28.82
CA ALA A 53 -16.55 2.27 -29.97
C ALA A 53 -17.10 0.89 -29.55
N GLY A 54 -18.36 0.85 -29.11
CA GLY A 54 -19.07 -0.39 -28.78
C GLY A 54 -19.43 -0.51 -27.29
N ARG A 55 -19.20 -1.69 -26.71
CA ARG A 55 -19.53 -2.02 -25.32
C ARG A 55 -18.28 -2.42 -24.56
N MET A 56 -18.25 -2.07 -23.27
CA MET A 56 -17.23 -2.56 -22.37
C MET A 56 -17.70 -3.81 -21.63
N ALA A 57 -16.86 -4.84 -21.57
CA ALA A 57 -17.14 -6.08 -20.87
C ALA A 57 -16.64 -6.06 -19.41
N THR A 58 -15.53 -5.34 -19.16
CA THR A 58 -14.90 -5.24 -17.83
C THR A 58 -15.39 -4.02 -17.05
N PRO A 59 -15.49 -4.11 -15.71
CA PRO A 59 -15.75 -2.94 -14.88
C PRO A 59 -14.58 -1.95 -14.90
N ILE A 60 -14.90 -0.65 -14.82
CA ILE A 60 -13.93 0.40 -14.47
C ILE A 60 -14.24 0.86 -13.05
N THR A 61 -13.22 1.23 -12.27
CA THR A 61 -13.41 1.79 -10.93
C THR A 61 -13.04 3.28 -10.93
N ALA A 62 -13.97 4.14 -10.50
CA ALA A 62 -13.67 5.51 -10.12
C ALA A 62 -13.48 5.59 -8.61
N GLU A 63 -12.42 6.25 -8.18
CA GLU A 63 -12.09 6.43 -6.77
C GLU A 63 -11.84 7.90 -6.48
N MET A 64 -12.37 8.35 -5.36
CA MET A 64 -12.13 9.66 -4.78
C MET A 64 -11.60 9.50 -3.36
N CYS A 65 -10.50 10.18 -3.07
CA CYS A 65 -9.86 10.19 -1.76
C CYS A 65 -9.61 11.62 -1.31
N ALA A 66 -9.97 11.97 -0.08
CA ALA A 66 -9.65 13.25 0.53
C ALA A 66 -8.71 13.05 1.71
N VAL A 67 -7.56 13.73 1.67
CA VAL A 67 -6.51 13.62 2.69
C VAL A 67 -6.31 14.99 3.33
N PHE A 68 -6.34 15.05 4.66
CA PHE A 68 -5.93 16.23 5.41
C PHE A 68 -4.42 16.16 5.67
N VAL A 69 -3.70 17.20 5.27
CA VAL A 69 -2.27 17.33 5.45
C VAL A 69 -1.99 18.47 6.42
N PRO A 70 -1.49 18.19 7.64
CA PRO A 70 -1.07 19.22 8.58
C PRO A 70 0.12 20.04 8.05
N VAL A 71 0.23 21.28 8.52
CA VAL A 71 1.38 22.16 8.18
C VAL A 71 2.71 21.54 8.61
N GLN A 72 2.73 20.82 9.73
CA GLN A 72 3.92 20.15 10.25
C GLN A 72 4.47 19.10 9.27
N ALA A 73 3.58 18.34 8.62
CA ALA A 73 3.97 17.35 7.61
C ALA A 73 4.66 18.01 6.42
N CYS A 74 4.14 19.17 5.98
CA CYS A 74 4.72 19.94 4.89
C CYS A 74 6.11 20.53 5.24
N ASP A 75 6.32 21.01 6.49
CA ASP A 75 7.64 21.48 6.94
C ASP A 75 8.65 20.33 7.02
N ALA A 76 8.21 19.17 7.53
CA ALA A 76 9.04 17.97 7.62
C ALA A 76 9.48 17.47 6.23
N LEU A 77 8.59 17.50 5.22
CA LEU A 77 8.96 17.14 3.85
C LEU A 77 9.93 18.15 3.23
N LYS A 78 9.73 19.44 3.50
CA LYS A 78 10.57 20.52 2.94
C LYS A 78 11.99 20.49 3.49
N ASN A 79 12.15 20.26 4.80
CA ASN A 79 13.44 20.28 5.49
C ASN A 79 13.64 18.98 6.29
N PRO A 80 13.91 17.84 5.63
CA PRO A 80 14.01 16.55 6.31
C PRO A 80 15.23 16.44 7.24
N GLU A 81 16.30 17.18 6.95
CA GLU A 81 17.56 17.16 7.71
C GLU A 81 17.58 18.15 8.89
N ALA A 82 16.54 18.96 9.06
CA ALA A 82 16.47 19.90 10.17
C ALA A 82 16.28 19.15 11.49
N ASP A 83 17.02 19.56 12.53
CA ASP A 83 16.83 19.04 13.88
C ASP A 83 15.34 19.18 14.27
N TYR A 84 14.73 18.05 14.64
CA TYR A 84 13.33 17.98 15.06
C TYR A 84 12.32 18.48 14.00
N ALA A 85 12.56 18.16 12.71
CA ALA A 85 11.68 18.48 11.60
C ALA A 85 10.21 18.09 11.87
N GLY A 86 9.28 19.05 11.68
CA GLY A 86 7.85 18.85 11.91
C GLY A 86 7.40 18.89 13.39
N MET A 87 8.28 19.17 14.34
CA MET A 87 7.85 19.40 15.73
C MET A 87 7.09 20.72 15.87
N THR A 88 5.93 20.67 16.53
CA THR A 88 5.00 21.80 16.64
C THR A 88 5.64 23.05 17.25
N GLU A 89 6.48 22.90 18.28
CA GLU A 89 7.17 24.02 18.96
C GLU A 89 8.11 24.79 18.01
N ILE A 90 8.88 24.07 17.20
CA ILE A 90 9.84 24.68 16.26
C ILE A 90 9.11 25.34 15.11
N VAL A 91 8.04 24.72 14.60
CA VAL A 91 7.20 25.33 13.56
C VAL A 91 6.54 26.60 14.09
N ARG A 92 6.11 26.62 15.37
CA ARG A 92 5.57 27.81 16.02
C ARG A 92 6.61 28.92 16.10
N GLU A 93 7.83 28.60 16.53
CA GLU A 93 8.93 29.58 16.57
C GLU A 93 9.26 30.14 15.18
N LYS A 94 9.33 29.28 14.16
CA LYS A 94 9.51 29.70 12.75
C LYS A 94 8.40 30.66 12.31
N LEU A 95 7.14 30.39 12.64
CA LEU A 95 6.01 31.27 12.32
C LEU A 95 6.07 32.61 13.07
N LEU A 96 6.56 32.61 14.32
CA LEU A 96 6.74 33.82 15.13
C LEU A 96 7.94 34.68 14.68
N SER A 97 8.92 34.08 14.01
CA SER A 97 10.11 34.78 13.50
C SER A 97 9.80 35.81 12.41
N GLY A 98 8.59 35.79 11.82
CA GLY A 98 8.17 36.67 10.73
C GLY A 98 8.65 36.22 9.34
N ASN A 99 9.54 35.22 9.26
CA ASN A 99 9.89 34.61 7.99
C ASN A 99 8.77 33.70 7.49
N PRO A 100 8.42 33.75 6.19
CA PRO A 100 7.38 32.88 5.65
C PRO A 100 7.84 31.43 5.69
N LEU A 101 7.08 30.58 6.38
CA LEU A 101 7.32 29.13 6.41
C LEU A 101 7.31 28.52 5.01
N PHE A 102 6.40 29.02 4.17
CA PHE A 102 6.24 28.62 2.77
C PHE A 102 6.33 29.82 1.82
N VAL A 103 7.14 29.69 0.77
CA VAL A 103 7.44 30.73 -0.21
C VAL A 103 6.50 30.66 -1.41
N LEU A 104 6.39 31.76 -2.16
CA LEU A 104 5.68 31.80 -3.44
C LEU A 104 6.57 31.25 -4.57
N GLU A 105 6.18 30.12 -5.14
CA GLU A 105 6.83 29.47 -6.28
C GLU A 105 6.09 29.77 -7.61
N PRO A 106 6.73 29.59 -8.77
CA PRO A 106 6.04 29.60 -10.06
C PRO A 106 4.94 28.54 -10.11
N GLU A 107 3.89 28.80 -10.87
CA GLU A 107 2.78 27.88 -11.03
C GLU A 107 3.21 26.51 -11.61
N THR A 108 2.78 25.42 -10.96
CA THR A 108 3.10 24.02 -11.29
C THR A 108 1.88 23.27 -11.84
N ASP A 109 2.07 22.10 -12.47
CA ASP A 109 0.96 21.24 -12.95
C ASP A 109 -0.01 20.88 -11.80
N VAL A 110 0.54 20.55 -10.63
CA VAL A 110 -0.25 20.28 -9.41
C VAL A 110 -1.13 21.49 -9.04
N SER A 111 -0.56 22.70 -9.00
CA SER A 111 -1.33 23.90 -8.63
C SER A 111 -2.44 24.24 -9.63
N LYS A 112 -2.18 24.01 -10.93
CA LYS A 112 -3.16 24.20 -12.01
C LYS A 112 -4.33 23.24 -11.85
N ARG A 113 -4.05 21.96 -11.60
CA ARG A 113 -5.10 20.93 -11.44
C ARG A 113 -5.93 21.09 -10.16
N CYS A 114 -5.33 21.59 -9.08
CA CYS A 114 -6.07 22.02 -7.88
C CYS A 114 -6.94 23.29 -8.09
N GLY A 115 -6.90 23.88 -9.30
CA GLY A 115 -7.64 25.09 -9.66
C GLY A 115 -7.21 26.34 -8.90
N VAL A 116 -5.98 26.37 -8.37
CA VAL A 116 -5.50 27.52 -7.57
C VAL A 116 -5.02 28.61 -8.52
N ASN A 117 -5.83 29.66 -8.65
CA ASN A 117 -5.47 30.79 -9.50
C ASN A 117 -4.23 31.52 -8.91
N PRO A 118 -3.17 31.74 -9.71
CA PRO A 118 -1.95 32.39 -9.23
C PRO A 118 -2.14 33.90 -9.03
N ARG A 119 -1.32 34.47 -8.15
CA ARG A 119 -1.17 35.92 -8.02
C ARG A 119 0.00 36.38 -8.88
N ARG A 120 -0.19 37.47 -9.65
CA ARG A 120 0.93 38.15 -10.32
C ARG A 120 1.82 38.83 -9.29
N ASN A 121 3.08 38.45 -9.25
CA ASN A 121 4.11 39.10 -8.46
C ASN A 121 5.33 39.37 -9.36
N ASN A 122 5.69 40.64 -9.55
CA ASN A 122 6.75 41.08 -10.48
C ASN A 122 6.64 40.47 -11.89
N GLY A 123 5.41 40.43 -12.44
CA GLY A 123 5.15 39.92 -13.79
C GLY A 123 5.07 38.39 -13.93
N LEU A 124 5.42 37.63 -12.88
CA LEU A 124 5.34 36.16 -12.86
C LEU A 124 4.08 35.69 -12.10
N MET A 125 3.43 34.66 -12.64
CA MET A 125 2.32 33.96 -11.97
C MET A 125 2.89 33.07 -10.86
N ARG A 126 2.54 33.35 -9.60
CA ARG A 126 3.05 32.60 -8.44
C ARG A 126 1.94 32.07 -7.54
N VAL A 127 2.19 30.89 -6.98
CA VAL A 127 1.32 30.18 -6.02
C VAL A 127 2.16 29.83 -4.78
N ASN A 128 1.52 29.62 -3.63
CA ASN A 128 2.20 29.17 -2.43
C ASN A 128 2.66 27.70 -2.58
N GLU A 129 3.94 27.43 -2.31
CA GLU A 129 4.54 26.09 -2.43
C GLU A 129 3.86 25.02 -1.55
N ILE A 130 3.13 25.44 -0.50
CA ILE A 130 2.39 24.54 0.38
C ILE A 130 1.43 23.63 -0.39
N VAL A 131 0.87 24.08 -1.53
CA VAL A 131 -0.06 23.27 -2.34
C VAL A 131 0.65 22.03 -2.89
N ARG A 132 1.86 22.22 -3.41
CA ARG A 132 2.69 21.14 -3.95
C ARG A 132 3.24 20.25 -2.86
N LEU A 133 3.70 20.83 -1.75
CA LEU A 133 4.17 20.06 -0.60
C LEU A 133 3.04 19.20 -0.01
N ALA A 134 1.84 19.77 0.14
CA ALA A 134 0.67 19.03 0.63
C ALA A 134 0.30 17.89 -0.32
N HIS A 135 0.33 18.12 -1.63
CA HIS A 135 0.13 17.05 -2.62
C HIS A 135 1.16 15.93 -2.43
N ASN A 136 2.46 16.24 -2.38
CA ASN A 136 3.51 15.24 -2.25
C ASN A 136 3.41 14.47 -0.92
N CYS A 137 3.14 15.15 0.19
CA CYS A 137 2.90 14.52 1.49
C CYS A 137 1.70 13.57 1.46
N ALA A 138 0.58 14.00 0.87
CA ALA A 138 -0.61 13.16 0.79
C ALA A 138 -0.39 11.92 -0.10
N VAL A 139 0.33 12.06 -1.21
CA VAL A 139 0.67 10.90 -2.06
C VAL A 139 1.61 9.94 -1.33
N ASN A 140 2.62 10.45 -0.61
CA ASN A 140 3.52 9.61 0.18
C ASN A 140 2.76 8.83 1.26
N PHE A 141 1.81 9.50 1.93
CA PHE A 141 0.92 8.86 2.89
C PHE A 141 0.10 7.73 2.27
N LEU A 142 -0.54 7.99 1.12
CA LEU A 142 -1.33 6.98 0.43
C LEU A 142 -0.48 5.80 -0.08
N ARG A 143 0.77 6.04 -0.48
CA ARG A 143 1.71 4.99 -0.91
C ARG A 143 2.14 4.10 0.25
N ARG A 144 2.58 4.70 1.36
CA ARG A 144 2.99 3.98 2.57
C ARG A 144 1.86 3.13 3.15
N ARG A 145 0.61 3.62 3.05
CA ARG A 145 -0.57 2.85 3.45
C ARG A 145 -0.80 1.58 2.62
N ARG A 146 -0.31 1.52 1.37
CA ARG A 146 -0.38 0.30 0.55
C ARG A 146 0.82 -0.60 0.72
N TYR A 147 2.01 -0.02 0.86
CA TYR A 147 3.23 -0.77 1.11
C TYR A 147 4.22 0.11 1.87
N VAL A 148 4.71 -0.38 3.02
CA VAL A 148 5.54 0.39 3.95
C VAL A 148 6.78 0.96 3.26
N ASP A 149 7.44 0.15 2.42
CA ASP A 149 8.66 0.53 1.70
C ASP A 149 8.40 1.11 0.30
N ALA A 150 7.19 1.61 0.03
CA ALA A 150 6.88 2.21 -1.27
C ALA A 150 7.78 3.42 -1.59
N VAL A 151 8.15 3.58 -2.87
CA VAL A 151 8.96 4.73 -3.31
C VAL A 151 8.22 6.04 -3.03
N GLN A 152 8.91 6.95 -2.33
CA GLN A 152 8.36 8.23 -1.91
C GLN A 152 8.73 9.35 -2.88
N LEU A 153 7.85 10.34 -2.97
CA LEU A 153 8.07 11.57 -3.69
C LEU A 153 8.94 12.54 -2.89
N THR A 154 9.83 13.21 -3.61
CA THR A 154 10.66 14.27 -3.05
C THR A 154 9.88 15.59 -2.93
N ALA A 155 10.41 16.49 -2.10
CA ALA A 155 9.90 17.85 -1.97
C ALA A 155 10.07 18.71 -3.22
N ALA A 156 10.64 18.21 -4.32
CA ALA A 156 10.81 18.96 -5.56
C ALA A 156 9.91 18.45 -6.71
N ASN A 157 9.07 17.43 -6.46
CA ASN A 157 8.19 16.94 -7.52
C ASN A 157 7.08 17.96 -7.82
N HIS A 158 6.96 18.35 -9.09
CA HIS A 158 5.97 19.31 -9.62
C HIS A 158 4.91 18.67 -10.52
N SER A 159 4.99 17.35 -10.74
CA SER A 159 4.17 16.60 -11.70
C SER A 159 3.10 15.74 -11.03
N THR A 160 2.02 15.47 -11.77
CA THR A 160 1.02 14.48 -11.35
C THR A 160 1.59 13.08 -11.32
N THR A 161 1.13 12.29 -10.34
CA THR A 161 1.66 10.95 -10.09
C THR A 161 0.80 9.84 -10.66
N PRO A 162 1.38 8.66 -10.94
CA PRO A 162 0.60 7.47 -11.26
C PRO A 162 -0.39 7.12 -10.14
N ALA A 163 -1.51 6.52 -10.53
CA ALA A 163 -2.45 5.95 -9.58
C ALA A 163 -1.77 4.84 -8.77
N ILE A 164 -2.30 4.59 -7.58
CA ILE A 164 -1.84 3.52 -6.70
C ILE A 164 -2.77 2.33 -6.93
N LEU A 165 -2.21 1.12 -7.02
CA LEU A 165 -3.03 -0.10 -7.14
C LEU A 165 -4.03 -0.20 -5.99
N SER A 166 -5.23 -0.68 -6.29
CA SER A 166 -6.31 -0.81 -5.32
C SER A 166 -6.03 -1.99 -4.38
N GLN A 167 -5.50 -3.08 -4.93
CA GLN A 167 -5.02 -4.24 -4.19
C GLN A 167 -3.76 -4.80 -4.84
N THR A 168 -2.70 -4.97 -4.05
CA THR A 168 -1.50 -5.68 -4.46
C THR A 168 -1.75 -7.19 -4.53
N VAL A 169 -0.82 -7.96 -5.09
CA VAL A 169 -0.94 -9.43 -5.10
C VAL A 169 -0.93 -10.00 -3.68
N LEU A 170 -0.22 -9.36 -2.75
CA LEU A 170 -0.20 -9.73 -1.33
C LEU A 170 -1.58 -9.53 -0.70
N ASP A 171 -2.23 -8.38 -0.93
CA ASP A 171 -3.57 -8.09 -0.39
C ASP A 171 -4.62 -9.07 -0.92
N ARG A 172 -4.49 -9.47 -2.19
CA ARG A 172 -5.45 -10.36 -2.86
C ARG A 172 -5.44 -11.77 -2.30
N PHE A 173 -4.25 -12.28 -1.99
CA PHE A 173 -4.07 -13.65 -1.49
C PHE A 173 -3.78 -13.72 0.00
N ASN A 174 -3.87 -12.60 0.71
CA ASN A 174 -3.45 -12.49 2.11
C ASN A 174 -2.04 -13.07 2.32
N GLY A 175 -1.13 -12.67 1.44
CA GLY A 175 0.23 -13.20 1.35
C GLY A 175 1.28 -12.30 1.99
N ALA A 176 2.43 -12.87 2.31
CA ALA A 176 3.61 -12.15 2.78
C ALA A 176 4.83 -12.49 1.91
N LEU A 177 5.69 -11.52 1.62
CA LEU A 177 6.91 -11.75 0.82
C LEU A 177 7.87 -12.70 1.54
N ASP A 178 8.20 -12.38 2.80
CA ASP A 178 8.99 -13.21 3.68
C ASP A 178 8.24 -13.37 5.01
N PRO A 179 7.77 -14.58 5.36
CA PRO A 179 7.19 -14.84 6.67
C PRO A 179 8.26 -14.69 7.75
N ASP A 180 7.91 -14.06 8.86
CA ASP A 180 8.86 -13.80 9.95
C ASP A 180 9.33 -15.14 10.55
N PRO A 181 10.65 -15.43 10.56
CA PRO A 181 11.17 -16.67 11.11
C PRO A 181 10.87 -16.84 12.61
N ASN A 182 10.64 -15.74 13.33
CA ASN A 182 10.31 -15.75 14.76
C ASN A 182 8.84 -16.13 15.04
N VAL A 183 7.95 -15.95 14.06
CA VAL A 183 6.51 -16.29 14.16
C VAL A 183 6.27 -17.79 13.87
N ASN A 184 7.22 -18.44 13.18
CA ASN A 184 7.14 -19.86 12.84
C ASN A 184 8.01 -20.76 13.75
N GLY A 185 8.44 -20.26 14.91
CA GLY A 185 9.06 -21.09 15.95
C GLY A 185 10.40 -21.73 15.56
N ALA A 186 11.15 -21.16 14.62
CA ALA A 186 12.48 -21.65 14.29
C ALA A 186 13.46 -21.39 15.44
N VAL A 187 13.53 -22.33 16.39
CA VAL A 187 14.58 -22.30 17.43
C VAL A 187 15.88 -22.72 16.77
N GLN A 188 16.75 -21.75 16.49
CA GLN A 188 18.08 -22.03 15.97
C GLN A 188 18.94 -22.66 17.09
N LEU A 189 18.97 -23.99 17.13
CA LEU A 189 19.79 -24.77 18.04
C LEU A 189 21.26 -24.66 17.60
N SER A 190 21.99 -23.65 18.08
CA SER A 190 23.45 -23.62 17.95
C SER A 190 24.06 -24.29 19.18
N MET A 191 24.65 -25.47 19.02
CA MET A 191 25.48 -26.10 20.05
C MET A 191 26.95 -25.86 19.73
N PRO A 192 27.80 -25.49 20.71
CA PRO A 192 29.25 -25.54 20.55
C PRO A 192 29.72 -27.00 20.43
N ASP A 193 30.77 -27.24 19.64
CA ASP A 193 31.44 -28.55 19.58
C ASP A 193 31.97 -28.96 20.97
N MET A 194 31.23 -29.79 21.70
CA MET A 194 31.66 -30.32 23.00
C MET A 194 31.97 -31.83 22.90
N ARG A 195 33.15 -32.23 23.41
CA ARG A 195 33.57 -33.63 23.54
C ARG A 195 33.20 -34.15 24.93
N LEU A 196 32.29 -35.11 25.02
CA LEU A 196 31.92 -35.77 26.28
C LEU A 196 32.55 -37.17 26.37
N PRO A 197 33.14 -37.55 27.52
CA PRO A 197 33.73 -38.89 27.71
C PRO A 197 32.64 -39.96 27.90
N VAL A 198 32.81 -41.11 27.26
CA VAL A 198 31.91 -42.27 27.41
C VAL A 198 32.30 -43.04 28.66
N ALA A 199 31.39 -43.17 29.64
CA ALA A 199 31.53 -44.14 30.71
C ALA A 199 31.16 -45.53 30.16
N SER A 200 32.16 -46.37 29.90
CA SER A 200 31.93 -47.77 29.53
C SER A 200 31.63 -48.59 30.80
N ASP A 201 30.39 -49.00 30.99
CA ASP A 201 30.09 -50.14 31.85
C ASP A 201 30.55 -51.41 31.12
N ALA A 202 31.43 -52.15 31.78
CA ALA A 202 32.03 -53.37 31.27
C ALA A 202 31.00 -54.50 31.08
N GLU A 203 31.28 -55.33 30.07
CA GLU A 203 30.77 -56.69 29.88
C GLU A 203 29.28 -56.86 29.50
N LYS A 204 29.03 -56.87 28.19
CA LYS A 204 28.21 -57.92 27.58
C LYS A 204 28.69 -58.17 26.14
N ALA A 205 29.40 -59.28 25.96
CA ALA A 205 29.83 -59.77 24.65
C ALA A 205 28.59 -60.15 23.81
N VAL A 206 28.14 -59.23 22.96
CA VAL A 206 27.18 -59.54 21.90
C VAL A 206 27.98 -59.91 20.66
N THR A 207 27.99 -61.20 20.35
CA THR A 207 28.62 -61.75 19.14
C THR A 207 27.72 -61.47 17.93
N ALA A 208 27.77 -60.26 17.39
CA ALA A 208 27.17 -59.93 16.11
C ALA A 208 28.26 -59.89 15.02
N PRO A 209 28.10 -60.57 13.87
CA PRO A 209 29.11 -60.56 12.82
C PRO A 209 29.19 -59.17 12.18
N LEU A 210 30.32 -58.48 12.41
CA LEU A 210 30.63 -57.23 11.73
C LEU A 210 30.96 -57.53 10.27
N THR A 211 30.09 -57.13 9.34
CA THR A 211 30.35 -57.24 7.90
C THR A 211 31.22 -56.07 7.46
N VAL A 212 32.54 -56.25 7.42
CA VAL A 212 33.46 -55.27 6.83
C VAL A 212 33.48 -55.43 5.32
N LYS A 213 32.80 -54.55 4.58
CA LYS A 213 32.96 -54.45 3.12
C LYS A 213 34.25 -53.69 2.79
N ARG A 214 35.38 -54.41 2.66
CA ARG A 214 36.53 -53.92 1.88
C ARG A 214 36.29 -54.30 0.41
N GLY A 215 36.52 -53.34 -0.49
CA GLY A 215 36.29 -53.49 -1.92
C GLY A 215 37.03 -54.68 -2.54
N ASN A 216 36.36 -55.29 -3.52
CA ASN A 216 36.85 -56.30 -4.47
C ASN A 216 37.73 -57.42 -3.90
N GLU A 217 37.08 -58.52 -3.47
CA GLU A 217 37.40 -59.90 -3.87
C GLU A 217 36.46 -60.87 -3.12
N ASN A 218 35.69 -61.68 -3.86
CA ASN A 218 34.86 -62.74 -3.29
C ASN A 218 35.76 -63.92 -2.86
N ARG A 219 36.22 -63.92 -1.61
CA ARG A 219 36.89 -65.09 -1.02
C ARG A 219 36.13 -65.60 0.19
N ARG A 220 35.44 -66.74 0.03
CA ARG A 220 34.90 -67.53 1.15
C ARG A 220 36.08 -68.04 1.98
N LEU A 221 36.09 -67.72 3.27
CA LEU A 221 36.99 -68.33 4.25
C LEU A 221 36.14 -69.19 5.18
N ASP A 222 36.37 -70.50 5.07
CA ASP A 222 35.81 -71.54 5.91
C ASP A 222 36.39 -71.49 7.33
N ALA A 223 35.61 -71.98 8.29
CA ALA A 223 35.91 -71.98 9.71
C ALA A 223 37.20 -72.76 10.04
N GLY A 224 38.16 -72.08 10.67
CA GLY A 224 39.39 -72.68 11.18
C GLY A 224 40.17 -71.71 12.06
N ILE A 225 40.08 -71.91 13.37
CA ILE A 225 40.79 -71.18 14.43
C ILE A 225 42.31 -71.23 14.18
N SER A 226 43.01 -70.09 14.20
CA SER A 226 44.18 -69.84 15.08
C SER A 226 44.99 -68.59 14.68
N ARG A 227 45.13 -67.68 15.66
CA ARG A 227 46.28 -66.80 15.92
C ARG A 227 46.73 -65.84 14.80
N LEU A 228 46.17 -64.63 14.83
CA LEU A 228 46.89 -63.43 14.40
C LEU A 228 47.46 -62.73 15.63
N ALA A 229 48.75 -62.39 15.50
CA ALA A 229 49.66 -61.94 16.53
C ALA A 229 49.11 -60.74 17.33
N ALA A 230 49.22 -60.87 18.65
CA ALA A 230 49.23 -59.74 19.56
C ALA A 230 50.42 -58.85 19.20
N ALA A 231 50.16 -57.75 18.48
CA ALA A 231 51.01 -56.59 18.57
C ALA A 231 50.62 -55.87 19.86
N GLU A 232 51.47 -55.99 20.87
CA GLU A 232 51.46 -55.18 22.08
C GLU A 232 51.41 -53.70 21.69
N VAL A 233 50.23 -53.10 21.75
CA VAL A 233 50.12 -51.65 21.95
C VAL A 233 50.27 -51.46 23.46
N ALA A 234 51.50 -51.12 23.83
CA ALA A 234 51.87 -50.68 25.16
C ALA A 234 50.87 -49.63 25.68
N ALA A 235 50.57 -49.75 26.96
CA ALA A 235 49.70 -48.87 27.72
C ALA A 235 50.09 -47.38 27.54
N ALA A 236 49.38 -46.70 26.64
CA ALA A 236 49.04 -45.30 26.81
C ALA A 236 47.70 -45.28 27.53
N THR A 237 47.76 -45.32 28.86
CA THR A 237 46.67 -44.84 29.71
C THR A 237 46.30 -43.43 29.25
N ASP A 238 45.01 -43.19 29.07
CA ASP A 238 44.37 -41.91 28.73
C ASP A 238 44.06 -41.61 27.23
N ALA A 239 43.82 -42.64 26.41
CA ALA A 239 42.99 -42.45 25.22
C ALA A 239 41.50 -42.48 25.63
N ALA A 240 40.97 -41.35 26.11
CA ALA A 240 39.55 -41.19 26.36
C ALA A 240 38.77 -41.49 25.07
N LEU A 241 37.99 -42.58 25.08
CA LEU A 241 37.04 -42.88 24.02
C LEU A 241 35.94 -41.81 24.06
N TYR A 242 35.94 -40.91 23.09
CA TYR A 242 34.87 -39.92 22.93
C TYR A 242 33.84 -40.46 21.93
N ALA A 243 32.56 -40.43 22.29
CA ALA A 243 31.49 -40.60 21.31
C ALA A 243 31.42 -39.31 20.48
N VAL A 244 31.75 -39.39 19.19
CA VAL A 244 31.43 -38.32 18.24
C VAL A 244 30.00 -38.54 17.78
N PHE A 245 29.08 -37.70 18.24
CA PHE A 245 27.74 -37.67 17.68
C PHE A 245 27.84 -37.19 16.23
N GLY A 246 27.56 -38.08 15.28
CA GLY A 246 27.20 -37.69 13.92
C GLY A 246 25.83 -37.04 13.97
N GLY A 247 25.83 -35.72 14.16
CA GLY A 247 24.69 -34.80 14.20
C GLY A 247 23.30 -35.43 14.05
N ARG A 248 22.74 -35.91 15.16
CA ARG A 248 21.29 -36.10 15.32
C ARG A 248 20.91 -36.18 16.81
N GLU A 249 20.39 -35.04 17.26
CA GLU A 249 19.45 -34.75 18.37
C GLU A 249 19.54 -35.49 19.73
N ALA A 250 19.69 -34.69 20.80
CA ALA A 250 18.68 -34.55 21.87
C ALA A 250 19.21 -33.59 22.96
N GLY A 251 18.97 -32.28 22.80
CA GLY A 251 19.06 -31.33 23.91
C GLY A 251 17.66 -31.16 24.50
N ASN A 252 17.51 -31.33 25.81
CA ASN A 252 16.22 -31.13 26.50
C ASN A 252 15.67 -29.73 26.20
N VAL A 253 14.64 -29.65 25.36
CA VAL A 253 13.84 -28.44 25.18
C VAL A 253 13.03 -28.25 26.45
N SER A 254 13.28 -27.17 27.19
CA SER A 254 12.49 -26.88 28.38
C SER A 254 11.07 -26.46 27.97
N LEU A 255 10.05 -26.94 28.68
CA LEU A 255 8.68 -26.46 28.51
C LEU A 255 8.58 -24.93 28.71
N THR A 256 9.47 -24.36 29.52
CA THR A 256 9.57 -22.90 29.68
C THR A 256 10.01 -22.20 28.40
N ASP A 257 10.90 -22.81 27.62
CA ASP A 257 11.37 -22.25 26.36
C ASP A 257 10.28 -22.33 25.30
N PHE A 258 9.48 -23.40 25.33
CA PHE A 258 8.28 -23.51 24.50
C PHE A 258 7.23 -22.43 24.84
N TYR A 259 6.91 -22.24 26.13
CA TYR A 259 5.98 -21.18 26.55
C TYR A 259 6.52 -19.77 26.27
N ASN A 260 7.84 -19.57 26.37
CA ASN A 260 8.47 -18.29 26.03
C ASN A 260 8.44 -18.04 24.52
N ALA A 261 8.72 -19.05 23.70
CA ALA A 261 8.59 -18.96 22.24
C ALA A 261 7.14 -18.66 21.83
N GLN A 262 6.16 -19.33 22.45
CA GLN A 262 4.75 -19.05 22.21
C GLN A 262 4.36 -17.61 22.56
N LYS A 263 4.86 -17.07 23.68
CA LYS A 263 4.63 -15.68 24.07
C LYS A 263 5.34 -14.68 23.15
N MET A 264 6.55 -15.00 22.69
CA MET A 264 7.28 -14.16 21.74
C MET A 264 6.57 -14.11 20.39
N ASP A 265 6.01 -15.24 19.93
CA ASP A 265 5.17 -15.29 18.74
C ASP A 265 3.91 -14.42 18.92
N GLU A 266 3.16 -14.62 20.01
CA GLU A 266 1.96 -13.81 20.31
C GLU A 266 2.28 -12.31 20.32
N LEU A 267 3.36 -11.92 21.00
CA LEU A 267 3.79 -10.54 21.11
C LEU A 267 4.25 -9.97 19.76
N THR A 268 4.97 -10.75 18.95
CA THR A 268 5.40 -10.35 17.59
C THR A 268 4.19 -10.16 16.67
N ARG A 269 3.17 -11.01 16.75
CA ARG A 269 1.91 -10.83 16.01
C ARG A 269 1.17 -9.57 16.42
N VAL A 270 1.13 -9.26 17.71
CA VAL A 270 0.54 -8.02 18.23
C VAL A 270 1.31 -6.79 17.73
N MET A 271 2.64 -6.81 17.82
CA MET A 271 3.49 -5.74 17.30
C MET A 271 3.32 -5.56 15.79
N ARG A 272 3.29 -6.65 15.04
CA ARG A 272 3.09 -6.61 13.59
C ARG A 272 1.72 -6.07 13.22
N LYS A 273 0.68 -6.47 13.94
CA LYS A 273 -0.66 -5.89 13.77
C LYS A 273 -0.65 -4.37 14.00
N ILE A 274 0.05 -3.90 15.04
CA ILE A 274 0.20 -2.46 15.29
C ILE A 274 0.91 -1.77 14.10
N CYS A 275 1.94 -2.39 13.54
CA CYS A 275 2.63 -1.91 12.35
C CYS A 275 1.76 -1.91 11.11
N ASP A 276 0.99 -2.97 10.86
CA ASP A 276 0.14 -3.11 9.69
C ASP A 276 -1.06 -2.15 9.77
N ASP A 277 -1.63 -1.96 10.97
CA ASP A 277 -2.70 -0.99 11.21
C ASP A 277 -2.19 0.47 11.09
N ASN A 278 -0.89 0.70 11.34
CA ASN A 278 -0.26 2.03 11.33
C ASN A 278 1.08 2.02 10.55
N PRO A 279 1.05 1.87 9.22
CA PRO A 279 2.25 1.59 8.41
C PRO A 279 3.32 2.69 8.42
N GLU A 280 3.00 3.91 8.88
CA GLU A 280 3.96 5.01 8.96
C GLU A 280 4.69 5.14 10.29
N TYR A 281 4.05 4.71 11.37
CA TYR A 281 4.60 4.78 12.72
C TYR A 281 4.69 3.42 13.37
N GLY A 282 4.46 2.32 12.65
CA GLY A 282 4.36 0.99 13.23
C GLY A 282 5.46 0.72 14.25
N GLU A 283 6.71 0.95 13.86
CA GLU A 283 7.87 0.77 14.73
C GLU A 283 7.89 1.75 15.92
N GLU A 284 7.59 3.03 15.68
CA GLU A 284 7.55 4.04 16.73
C GLU A 284 6.37 3.84 17.69
N MET A 285 5.23 3.39 17.18
CA MET A 285 4.03 3.02 17.93
C MET A 285 4.24 1.73 18.70
N VAL A 286 4.99 0.77 18.16
CA VAL A 286 5.39 -0.43 18.89
C VAL A 286 6.32 -0.05 20.05
N LEU A 287 7.32 0.80 19.80
CA LEU A 287 8.20 1.32 20.85
C LEU A 287 7.41 2.12 21.90
N ARG A 288 6.53 3.02 21.47
CA ARG A 288 5.69 3.83 22.36
C ARG A 288 4.64 2.98 23.08
N TRP A 289 4.07 1.96 22.46
CA TRP A 289 3.16 1.00 23.07
C TRP A 289 3.87 0.21 24.17
N ALA A 290 5.10 -0.25 23.89
CA ALA A 290 5.95 -0.88 24.90
C ALA A 290 6.25 0.05 26.08
N HIS A 291 6.22 1.36 25.88
CA HIS A 291 6.45 2.40 26.90
C HIS A 291 5.17 3.13 27.40
N GLY A 292 3.97 2.77 26.93
CA GLY A 292 2.70 3.43 27.29
C GLY A 292 2.53 4.88 26.82
N LEU A 293 3.25 5.31 25.76
CA LEU A 293 3.21 6.68 25.23
C LEU A 293 2.21 6.82 24.06
N SER A 294 1.59 8.00 23.91
CA SER A 294 0.69 8.31 22.78
C SER A 294 1.43 8.96 21.61
N VAL A 295 0.87 8.86 20.40
CA VAL A 295 1.40 9.48 19.17
C VAL A 295 0.95 10.93 19.08
N ASP A 296 1.83 11.84 18.64
CA ASP A 296 1.43 13.21 18.27
C ASP A 296 0.76 13.16 16.88
N PRO A 297 -0.57 13.37 16.78
CA PRO A 297 -1.29 13.30 15.52
C PRO A 297 -0.96 14.48 14.57
N GLY A 298 -0.21 15.48 15.03
CA GLY A 298 0.06 16.70 14.28
C GLY A 298 1.03 16.54 13.11
N ARG A 299 1.90 15.51 13.10
CA ARG A 299 2.99 15.40 12.11
C ARG A 299 2.60 14.64 10.85
N VAL A 300 1.47 13.94 10.82
CA VAL A 300 1.12 13.01 9.74
C VAL A 300 -0.21 13.34 9.07
N PRO A 301 -0.28 13.20 7.73
CA PRO A 301 -1.54 13.28 7.02
C PRO A 301 -2.51 12.20 7.48
N PHE A 302 -3.81 12.43 7.33
CA PHE A 302 -4.78 11.37 7.53
C PHE A 302 -5.93 11.45 6.54
N LEU A 303 -6.55 10.30 6.31
CA LEU A 303 -7.63 10.14 5.35
C LEU A 303 -8.96 10.62 5.95
N LEU A 304 -9.61 11.57 5.29
CA LEU A 304 -10.92 12.09 5.67
C LEU A 304 -12.05 11.26 5.06
N ALA A 305 -11.94 10.92 3.78
CA ALA A 305 -12.90 10.09 3.07
C ALA A 305 -12.21 9.33 1.93
N GLU A 306 -12.65 8.10 1.73
CA GLU A 306 -12.32 7.25 0.58
C GLU A 306 -13.65 6.70 0.07
N LYS A 307 -13.94 6.90 -1.22
CA LYS A 307 -15.12 6.36 -1.88
C LYS A 307 -14.74 5.83 -3.25
N SER A 308 -15.26 4.66 -3.59
CA SER A 308 -15.12 4.07 -4.92
C SER A 308 -16.49 3.63 -5.46
N VAL A 309 -16.66 3.74 -6.78
CA VAL A 309 -17.83 3.25 -7.51
C VAL A 309 -17.37 2.58 -8.80
N VAL A 310 -18.04 1.47 -9.15
CA VAL A 310 -17.83 0.75 -10.40
C VAL A 310 -18.71 1.34 -11.50
N LEU A 311 -18.15 1.56 -12.68
CA LEU A 311 -18.80 2.11 -13.87
C LEU A 311 -18.60 1.22 -15.11
N GLY A 312 -19.43 1.47 -16.13
CA GLY A 312 -19.22 0.94 -17.49
C GLY A 312 -19.78 -0.45 -17.81
N ARG A 313 -20.32 -1.18 -16.83
CA ARG A 313 -21.05 -2.45 -17.07
C ARG A 313 -22.52 -2.26 -17.43
N GLN A 314 -23.09 -1.11 -17.12
CA GLN A 314 -24.48 -0.83 -17.44
C GLN A 314 -24.60 -0.53 -18.93
N ILE A 315 -25.47 -1.27 -19.62
CA ILE A 315 -25.65 -1.15 -21.06
C ILE A 315 -26.94 -0.39 -21.34
N ILE A 316 -26.83 0.66 -22.15
CA ILE A 316 -27.94 1.44 -22.68
C ILE A 316 -28.12 1.03 -24.14
N GLY A 317 -29.32 0.56 -24.48
CA GLY A 317 -29.70 0.25 -25.85
C GLY A 317 -30.08 1.52 -26.61
N ALA A 318 -29.76 1.58 -27.89
CA ALA A 318 -30.31 2.60 -28.78
C ALA A 318 -31.85 2.45 -28.87
N THR A 319 -32.55 3.58 -29.01
CA THR A 319 -34.03 3.63 -29.09
C THR A 319 -34.53 4.10 -30.45
N ASP A 320 -33.64 4.47 -31.37
CA ASP A 320 -33.94 4.81 -32.74
C ASP A 320 -34.01 3.56 -33.62
N THR A 321 -34.81 3.61 -34.70
CA THR A 321 -35.09 2.44 -35.54
C THR A 321 -33.81 1.81 -36.12
N ALA A 322 -32.85 2.63 -36.57
CA ALA A 322 -31.57 2.15 -37.10
C ALA A 322 -30.67 1.51 -36.02
N GLY A 323 -30.57 2.13 -34.84
CA GLY A 323 -29.77 1.58 -33.74
C GLY A 323 -30.34 0.30 -33.12
N VAL A 324 -31.67 0.12 -33.17
CA VAL A 324 -32.35 -1.12 -32.75
C VAL A 324 -32.11 -2.26 -33.76
N GLU A 325 -32.17 -1.98 -35.06
CA GLU A 325 -31.87 -2.94 -36.12
C GLU A 325 -30.40 -3.39 -36.10
N ASP A 326 -29.46 -2.47 -35.87
CA ASP A 326 -28.02 -2.74 -35.76
C ASP A 326 -27.58 -3.26 -34.37
N GLY A 327 -28.52 -3.37 -33.41
CA GLY A 327 -28.25 -3.88 -32.07
C GLY A 327 -27.24 -3.04 -31.28
N VAL A 328 -27.14 -1.74 -31.57
CA VAL A 328 -26.15 -0.82 -30.98
C VAL A 328 -26.42 -0.66 -29.49
N LYS A 329 -25.43 -1.07 -28.71
CA LYS A 329 -25.43 -1.04 -27.24
C LYS A 329 -24.22 -0.24 -26.79
N ARG A 330 -24.45 0.76 -25.93
CA ARG A 330 -23.39 1.61 -25.36
C ARG A 330 -23.32 1.43 -23.87
N SER A 331 -22.12 1.47 -23.31
CA SER A 331 -21.92 1.46 -21.86
C SER A 331 -22.20 2.85 -21.27
N ASP A 332 -22.83 2.90 -20.10
CA ASP A 332 -22.94 4.13 -19.31
C ASP A 332 -21.58 4.45 -18.67
N MET A 333 -21.09 5.66 -18.95
CA MET A 333 -19.72 6.10 -18.66
C MET A 333 -19.67 7.29 -17.70
N ALA A 334 -20.79 7.60 -17.04
CA ALA A 334 -20.88 8.64 -16.03
C ALA A 334 -21.06 8.06 -14.63
N ALA A 335 -20.43 8.68 -13.63
CA ALA A 335 -20.61 8.33 -12.22
C ALA A 335 -20.48 9.57 -11.33
N GLN A 336 -21.18 9.59 -10.20
CA GLN A 336 -21.07 10.66 -9.21
C GLN A 336 -20.72 10.10 -7.84
N LEU A 337 -19.72 10.69 -7.20
CA LEU A 337 -19.30 10.39 -5.84
C LEU A 337 -19.40 11.64 -4.97
N SER A 338 -20.00 11.54 -3.79
CA SER A 338 -20.09 12.66 -2.86
C SER A 338 -19.81 12.25 -1.42
N PHE A 339 -19.16 13.09 -0.64
CA PHE A 339 -18.99 12.91 0.80
C PHE A 339 -19.17 14.22 1.57
N THR A 340 -19.45 14.09 2.86
CA THR A 340 -19.44 15.21 3.80
C THR A 340 -18.73 14.76 5.06
N VAL A 341 -17.65 15.44 5.44
CA VAL A 341 -16.75 15.04 6.54
C VAL A 341 -16.40 16.26 7.41
N PRO A 342 -16.27 16.11 8.74
CA PRO A 342 -15.77 17.16 9.60
C PRO A 342 -14.30 17.48 9.33
N ILE A 343 -13.96 18.76 9.35
CA ILE A 343 -12.60 19.26 9.25
C ILE A 343 -11.99 19.27 10.66
N PRO A 344 -10.82 18.63 10.87
CA PRO A 344 -10.16 18.60 12.17
C PRO A 344 -9.72 20.00 12.62
N THR A 345 -9.85 20.28 13.90
CA THR A 345 -9.29 21.49 14.52
C THR A 345 -7.85 21.23 14.94
N THR A 346 -6.89 21.75 14.19
CA THR A 346 -5.46 21.71 14.55
C THR A 346 -4.94 23.09 14.93
N GLU A 347 -3.89 23.15 15.75
CA GLU A 347 -3.30 24.42 16.19
C GLU A 347 -2.79 25.25 15.01
N LEU A 348 -2.07 24.62 14.08
CA LEU A 348 -1.39 25.28 12.96
C LEU A 348 -2.18 25.24 11.64
N GLY A 349 -3.27 24.47 11.57
CA GLY A 349 -4.04 24.27 10.35
C GLY A 349 -3.41 23.23 9.42
N GLY A 350 -3.81 23.27 8.14
CA GLY A 350 -3.39 22.30 7.13
C GLY A 350 -4.04 22.56 5.78
N ILE A 351 -3.89 21.61 4.86
CA ILE A 351 -4.54 21.60 3.55
C ILE A 351 -5.25 20.27 3.36
N ILE A 352 -6.49 20.33 2.91
CA ILE A 352 -7.20 19.14 2.43
C ILE A 352 -6.95 19.03 0.93
N VAL A 353 -6.37 17.92 0.49
CA VAL A 353 -6.19 17.61 -0.92
C VAL A 353 -7.15 16.49 -1.29
N THR A 354 -7.99 16.76 -2.28
CA THR A 354 -8.91 15.77 -2.86
C THR A 354 -8.33 15.24 -4.14
N PHE A 355 -8.18 13.93 -4.18
CA PHE A 355 -7.72 13.17 -5.33
C PHE A 355 -8.89 12.49 -6.01
N ALA A 356 -8.77 12.38 -7.32
CA ALA A 356 -9.64 11.57 -8.12
C ALA A 356 -8.80 10.70 -9.06
N CYS A 357 -9.21 9.46 -9.25
CA CYS A 357 -8.58 8.57 -10.21
C CYS A 357 -9.60 7.62 -10.83
N ILE A 358 -9.28 7.21 -12.05
CA ILE A 358 -10.00 6.16 -12.77
C ILE A 358 -9.03 5.05 -13.05
N LYS A 359 -9.45 3.86 -12.65
CA LYS A 359 -8.67 2.64 -12.67
C LYS A 359 -9.37 1.64 -13.59
N PRO A 360 -8.70 1.14 -14.64
CA PRO A 360 -9.17 -0.06 -15.33
C PRO A 360 -9.22 -1.22 -14.35
N ASP A 361 -9.77 -2.31 -14.82
CA ASP A 361 -9.95 -3.52 -14.04
C ASP A 361 -8.58 -4.15 -13.67
N GLU A 362 -8.29 -4.26 -12.38
CA GLU A 362 -7.01 -4.77 -11.88
C GLU A 362 -7.12 -6.29 -11.68
N THR A 363 -6.40 -7.07 -12.49
CA THR A 363 -6.49 -8.54 -12.48
C THR A 363 -5.17 -9.27 -12.63
N LEU A 364 -5.20 -10.55 -12.25
CA LEU A 364 -4.28 -11.55 -12.78
C LEU A 364 -4.96 -12.23 -13.97
N SER A 365 -4.87 -11.59 -15.13
CA SER A 365 -5.60 -11.98 -16.35
C SER A 365 -5.33 -13.42 -16.78
N SER A 366 -4.14 -13.91 -16.44
CA SER A 366 -3.59 -15.19 -16.86
C SER A 366 -3.49 -16.21 -15.72
N GLN A 367 -4.22 -16.01 -14.61
CA GLN A 367 -4.15 -16.93 -13.48
C GLN A 367 -4.71 -18.31 -13.84
N PRO A 368 -3.91 -19.39 -13.70
CA PRO A 368 -4.41 -20.75 -13.87
C PRO A 368 -5.45 -21.07 -12.78
N HIS A 369 -6.41 -21.93 -13.12
CA HIS A 369 -7.44 -22.31 -12.16
C HIS A 369 -6.82 -23.15 -11.02
N PRO A 370 -6.94 -22.76 -9.74
CA PRO A 370 -6.19 -23.36 -8.64
C PRO A 370 -6.47 -24.85 -8.42
N ILE A 371 -7.69 -25.32 -8.74
CA ILE A 371 -8.06 -26.74 -8.65
C ILE A 371 -7.87 -27.48 -9.98
N LEU A 372 -8.40 -26.95 -11.09
CA LEU A 372 -8.40 -27.64 -12.40
C LEU A 372 -7.03 -27.69 -13.09
N ALA A 373 -6.09 -26.81 -12.72
CA ALA A 373 -4.73 -26.83 -13.23
C ALA A 373 -3.77 -27.67 -12.37
N ASP A 374 -4.19 -28.06 -11.17
CA ASP A 374 -3.40 -28.91 -10.27
C ASP A 374 -3.72 -30.41 -10.51
N HIS A 375 -2.87 -31.27 -9.95
CA HIS A 375 -3.10 -32.71 -9.94
C HIS A 375 -4.29 -33.06 -9.06
N TRP A 376 -5.21 -33.88 -9.60
CA TRP A 376 -6.32 -34.41 -8.81
C TRP A 376 -5.81 -35.38 -7.74
N ARG A 377 -5.79 -34.93 -6.47
CA ARG A 377 -5.30 -35.67 -5.30
C ARG A 377 -6.32 -35.60 -4.17
N LEU A 378 -6.23 -36.53 -3.22
CA LEU A 378 -7.03 -36.48 -2.00
C LEU A 378 -6.47 -35.40 -1.07
N ASP A 379 -7.34 -34.55 -0.55
CA ASP A 379 -6.97 -33.54 0.44
C ASP A 379 -6.73 -34.19 1.81
N ASN A 380 -5.73 -33.71 2.53
CA ASN A 380 -5.41 -34.17 3.87
C ASN A 380 -6.06 -33.25 4.90
N PHE A 381 -7.31 -33.54 5.25
CA PHE A 381 -8.09 -32.72 6.18
C PHE A 381 -7.46 -32.54 7.57
N VAL A 382 -6.61 -33.47 8.02
CA VAL A 382 -5.91 -33.34 9.31
C VAL A 382 -4.80 -32.28 9.23
N ALA A 383 -4.06 -32.25 8.12
CA ALA A 383 -3.08 -31.20 7.89
C ALA A 383 -3.75 -29.84 7.66
N ASP A 384 -4.90 -29.84 6.98
CA ASP A 384 -5.69 -28.63 6.75
C ASP A 384 -6.25 -28.03 8.05
N GLU A 385 -6.73 -28.87 8.98
CA GLU A 385 -7.25 -28.42 10.28
C GLU A 385 -6.15 -27.81 11.18
N LEU A 386 -4.92 -28.35 11.10
CA LEU A 386 -3.81 -27.89 11.93
C LEU A 386 -3.17 -26.57 11.45
N ALA A 387 -3.32 -26.21 10.17
CA ALA A 387 -2.85 -24.95 9.57
C ALA A 387 -1.46 -24.49 10.05
N LEU A 388 -0.51 -25.43 10.10
CA LEU A 388 0.76 -25.27 10.83
C LEU A 388 1.71 -24.25 10.21
N ASP A 389 1.87 -24.28 8.88
CA ASP A 389 2.90 -23.49 8.19
C ASP A 389 2.37 -22.77 6.94
N PRO A 390 2.89 -21.57 6.64
CA PRO A 390 2.63 -20.88 5.39
C PRO A 390 3.22 -21.65 4.20
N GLN A 391 2.50 -21.70 3.09
CA GLN A 391 2.89 -22.38 1.87
C GLN A 391 3.50 -21.40 0.85
N PRO A 392 4.63 -21.74 0.20
CA PRO A 392 5.19 -20.93 -0.86
C PRO A 392 4.30 -20.97 -2.10
N VAL A 393 4.00 -19.81 -2.66
CA VAL A 393 3.30 -19.66 -3.94
C VAL A 393 4.35 -19.51 -5.03
N MET A 394 4.28 -20.40 -6.01
CA MET A 394 5.22 -20.43 -7.14
C MET A 394 4.68 -19.58 -8.29
N ALA A 395 5.56 -19.00 -9.12
CA ALA A 395 5.14 -18.16 -10.24
C ALA A 395 4.18 -18.87 -11.20
N ARG A 396 4.35 -20.18 -11.42
CA ARG A 396 3.46 -21.01 -12.26
C ARG A 396 2.02 -21.10 -11.77
N GLU A 397 1.77 -20.80 -10.50
CA GLU A 397 0.43 -20.84 -9.89
C GLU A 397 -0.31 -19.50 -10.09
N LEU A 398 0.40 -18.45 -10.50
CA LEU A 398 -0.14 -17.10 -10.66
C LEU A 398 -0.29 -16.69 -12.12
N ASP A 399 0.55 -17.21 -13.01
CA ASP A 399 0.48 -16.92 -14.45
C ASP A 399 0.81 -18.17 -15.28
N TYR A 400 -0.05 -18.48 -16.26
CA TYR A 400 0.14 -19.62 -17.17
C TYR A 400 1.25 -19.41 -18.21
N LYS A 401 1.69 -18.16 -18.46
CA LYS A 401 2.70 -17.80 -19.47
C LYS A 401 4.13 -17.71 -18.92
N VAL A 402 4.35 -18.10 -17.66
CA VAL A 402 5.67 -18.03 -17.03
C VAL A 402 6.67 -18.87 -17.83
N ALA A 403 7.86 -18.30 -18.05
CA ALA A 403 8.95 -19.00 -18.73
C ALA A 403 9.42 -20.19 -17.87
N GLN A 404 9.77 -21.31 -18.51
CA GLN A 404 10.14 -22.55 -17.82
C GLN A 404 11.21 -22.37 -16.73
N ALA A 405 12.18 -21.48 -16.95
CA ALA A 405 13.24 -21.19 -15.98
C ALA A 405 12.74 -20.55 -14.66
N ASN A 406 11.57 -19.91 -14.69
CA ASN A 406 11.02 -19.14 -13.57
C ASN A 406 9.81 -19.83 -12.91
N GLU A 407 9.39 -21.01 -13.39
CA GLU A 407 8.19 -21.70 -12.88
C GLU A 407 8.26 -22.05 -11.39
N THR A 408 9.46 -22.34 -10.89
CA THR A 408 9.73 -22.71 -9.48
C THR A 408 10.18 -21.53 -8.63
N THR A 409 10.15 -20.31 -9.16
CA THR A 409 10.47 -19.11 -8.37
C THR A 409 9.35 -18.86 -7.38
N VAL A 410 9.70 -18.82 -6.09
CA VAL A 410 8.77 -18.44 -5.02
C VAL A 410 8.52 -16.94 -5.12
N VAL A 411 7.24 -16.56 -5.16
CA VAL A 411 6.83 -15.17 -5.33
C VAL A 411 6.41 -14.54 -4.01
N PHE A 412 5.67 -15.29 -3.19
CA PHE A 412 5.29 -14.93 -1.81
C PHE A 412 4.79 -16.20 -1.11
N TYR A 413 4.47 -16.10 0.18
CA TYR A 413 3.91 -17.17 0.99
C TYR A 413 2.46 -16.84 1.35
N THR A 414 1.59 -17.86 1.39
CA THR A 414 0.17 -17.73 1.79
C THR A 414 -0.22 -18.81 2.79
N GLY A 415 -1.40 -18.67 3.40
CA GLY A 415 -1.99 -19.75 4.18
C GLY A 415 -2.24 -21.00 3.34
N LEU A 416 -2.23 -22.16 3.98
CA LEU A 416 -2.58 -23.43 3.35
C LEU A 416 -3.97 -23.32 2.69
N ASN A 417 -4.07 -23.75 1.42
CA ASN A 417 -5.29 -23.68 0.60
C ASN A 417 -5.84 -22.26 0.32
N GLU A 418 -5.16 -21.18 0.69
CA GLU A 418 -5.70 -19.83 0.51
C GLU A 418 -5.89 -19.46 -0.98
N LEU A 419 -5.01 -19.97 -1.87
CA LEU A 419 -5.16 -19.84 -3.33
C LEU A 419 -6.46 -20.46 -3.88
N LYS A 420 -7.01 -21.48 -3.22
CA LYS A 420 -8.23 -22.19 -3.66
C LYS A 420 -9.51 -21.47 -3.21
N LYS A 421 -9.41 -20.52 -2.27
CA LYS A 421 -10.55 -19.87 -1.62
C LYS A 421 -11.33 -18.94 -2.55
N THR A 422 -10.61 -18.16 -3.36
CA THR A 422 -11.22 -17.17 -4.26
C THR A 422 -10.51 -17.21 -5.61
N TYR A 423 -11.20 -17.73 -6.63
CA TYR A 423 -10.76 -17.64 -8.02
C TYR A 423 -11.77 -16.83 -8.80
N VAL A 424 -11.29 -15.72 -9.40
CA VAL A 424 -12.11 -14.87 -10.24
C VAL A 424 -11.38 -14.67 -11.56
N SER A 425 -11.99 -15.16 -12.64
CA SER A 425 -11.51 -14.93 -14.00
C SER A 425 -12.62 -14.27 -14.80
N TYR A 426 -12.37 -13.08 -15.30
CA TYR A 426 -13.19 -12.40 -16.28
C TYR A 426 -12.29 -11.88 -17.39
N GLY A 427 -12.67 -12.13 -18.64
CA GLY A 427 -11.82 -11.84 -19.79
C GLY A 427 -12.17 -12.72 -20.99
N LEU A 428 -11.33 -12.62 -22.02
CA LEU A 428 -11.47 -13.42 -23.23
C LEU A 428 -11.04 -14.86 -22.93
N CYS A 429 -11.83 -15.82 -23.38
CA CYS A 429 -11.38 -17.21 -23.37
C CYS A 429 -10.16 -17.35 -24.30
N ARG A 430 -9.30 -18.33 -24.04
CA ARG A 430 -8.10 -18.60 -24.88
C ARG A 430 -8.42 -18.95 -26.34
N ALA A 431 -9.68 -19.23 -26.66
CA ALA A 431 -10.14 -19.46 -28.03
C ALA A 431 -10.32 -18.15 -28.82
N LEU A 432 -10.40 -17.00 -28.15
CA LEU A 432 -10.48 -15.68 -28.77
C LEU A 432 -9.07 -15.06 -28.85
N ASP A 433 -8.74 -14.47 -29.99
CA ASP A 433 -7.49 -13.72 -30.14
C ASP A 433 -7.62 -12.34 -29.47
N PRO A 434 -6.81 -12.05 -28.43
CA PRO A 434 -6.82 -10.77 -27.74
C PRO A 434 -6.30 -9.61 -28.60
N ASN A 435 -5.66 -9.89 -29.75
CA ASN A 435 -5.09 -8.84 -30.60
C ASN A 435 -6.06 -8.23 -31.60
N THR A 436 -7.23 -8.83 -31.77
CA THR A 436 -8.30 -8.29 -32.62
C THR A 436 -8.82 -6.96 -32.08
N VAL A 437 -9.21 -6.06 -32.99
CA VAL A 437 -9.65 -4.70 -32.63
C VAL A 437 -10.90 -4.74 -31.73
N GLU A 438 -11.83 -5.65 -32.02
CA GLU A 438 -13.05 -5.83 -31.21
C GLU A 438 -12.71 -6.27 -29.77
N SER A 439 -11.82 -7.24 -29.61
CA SER A 439 -11.35 -7.71 -28.31
C SER A 439 -10.64 -6.61 -27.50
N LYS A 440 -9.78 -5.81 -28.16
CA LYS A 440 -9.05 -4.70 -27.52
C LYS A 440 -9.95 -3.55 -27.09
N ASN A 441 -11.05 -3.32 -27.79
CA ASN A 441 -12.00 -2.28 -27.44
C ASN A 441 -12.98 -2.74 -26.34
N ALA A 442 -13.24 -4.04 -26.23
CA ALA A 442 -14.18 -4.60 -25.26
C ALA A 442 -13.58 -4.81 -23.85
N VAL A 443 -12.27 -5.04 -23.76
CA VAL A 443 -11.58 -5.39 -22.50
C VAL A 443 -10.53 -4.33 -22.16
N TRP A 444 -10.69 -3.68 -21.01
CA TRP A 444 -9.70 -2.77 -20.46
C TRP A 444 -9.26 -3.24 -19.08
N GLN A 445 -8.08 -3.86 -19.04
CA GLN A 445 -7.51 -4.49 -17.86
C GLN A 445 -6.07 -4.03 -17.65
N LEU A 446 -5.69 -3.87 -16.39
CA LEU A 446 -4.30 -3.78 -15.96
C LEU A 446 -3.92 -5.10 -15.29
N GLU A 447 -2.85 -5.72 -15.78
CA GLU A 447 -2.27 -6.88 -15.12
C GLU A 447 -1.46 -6.46 -13.90
N VAL A 448 -1.84 -6.99 -12.74
CA VAL A 448 -1.16 -6.68 -11.48
C VAL A 448 0.21 -7.37 -11.49
N PRO A 449 1.31 -6.67 -11.16
CA PRO A 449 2.64 -7.27 -11.09
C PRO A 449 2.66 -8.46 -10.12
N LEU A 450 3.25 -9.58 -10.54
CA LEU A 450 3.27 -10.83 -9.76
C LEU A 450 3.97 -10.67 -8.40
N SER A 451 4.93 -9.77 -8.29
CA SER A 451 5.69 -9.50 -7.07
C SER A 451 5.56 -8.03 -6.64
N VAL A 452 5.60 -7.81 -5.33
CA VAL A 452 5.54 -6.49 -4.72
C VAL A 452 6.96 -5.99 -4.47
N THR A 453 7.27 -4.84 -5.04
CA THR A 453 8.50 -4.08 -4.83
C THR A 453 8.10 -2.63 -4.55
N PRO A 454 9.04 -1.79 -4.04
CA PRO A 454 8.78 -0.37 -3.80
C PRO A 454 8.12 0.40 -4.97
N GLU A 455 8.34 -0.04 -6.21
CA GLU A 455 7.83 0.59 -7.42
C GLU A 455 6.58 -0.07 -8.00
N THR A 456 6.39 -1.39 -7.81
CA THR A 456 5.29 -2.13 -8.47
C THR A 456 3.91 -1.89 -7.87
N VAL A 457 3.83 -1.15 -6.76
CA VAL A 457 2.57 -0.70 -6.13
C VAL A 457 1.89 0.41 -6.94
N LEU A 458 2.61 1.00 -7.89
CA LEU A 458 2.16 2.10 -8.73
C LEU A 458 1.72 1.61 -10.11
N TYR A 459 0.77 2.32 -10.70
CA TYR A 459 0.44 2.16 -12.11
C TYR A 459 1.65 2.49 -12.99
N PRO A 460 1.78 1.86 -14.17
CA PRO A 460 2.80 2.25 -15.14
C PRO A 460 2.62 3.73 -15.53
N ALA A 461 3.73 4.42 -15.81
CA ALA A 461 3.70 5.83 -16.16
C ALA A 461 2.81 6.11 -17.39
N ASP A 462 2.82 5.18 -18.35
CA ASP A 462 1.97 5.19 -19.54
C ASP A 462 1.06 3.96 -19.56
N LEU A 463 -0.19 4.16 -19.16
CA LEU A 463 -1.25 3.17 -19.30
C LEU A 463 -1.82 3.27 -20.73
N PRO A 464 -1.84 2.17 -21.52
CA PRO A 464 -2.51 2.17 -22.81
C PRO A 464 -4.03 2.23 -22.66
N GLN A 465 -4.67 3.08 -23.46
CA GLN A 465 -6.09 3.41 -23.39
C GLN A 465 -6.84 2.93 -24.64
N TYR A 466 -6.63 1.65 -24.99
CA TYR A 466 -7.17 1.03 -26.21
C TYR A 466 -8.67 1.23 -26.48
N PRO A 467 -9.58 1.24 -25.47
CA PRO A 467 -11.01 1.41 -25.74
C PRO A 467 -11.40 2.79 -26.31
N PHE A 468 -10.53 3.79 -26.15
CA PHE A 468 -10.81 5.17 -26.50
C PHE A 468 -10.18 5.53 -27.85
N ALA A 469 -10.88 6.39 -28.60
CA ALA A 469 -10.45 6.80 -29.93
C ALA A 469 -9.08 7.54 -29.91
N ASP A 470 -8.84 8.35 -28.89
CA ASP A 470 -7.55 8.99 -28.63
C ASP A 470 -6.90 8.39 -27.37
N GLN A 471 -5.84 7.62 -27.58
CA GLN A 471 -5.15 6.88 -26.51
C GLN A 471 -4.15 7.75 -25.72
N GLN A 472 -3.86 8.96 -26.21
CA GLN A 472 -2.90 9.87 -25.57
C GLN A 472 -3.57 11.05 -24.87
N ALA A 473 -4.84 11.32 -25.17
CA ALA A 473 -5.62 12.39 -24.56
C ALA A 473 -6.01 12.11 -23.09
N GLU A 474 -6.46 13.17 -22.42
CA GLU A 474 -7.08 13.10 -21.10
C GLU A 474 -8.53 12.64 -21.22
N VAL A 475 -8.77 11.34 -21.08
CA VAL A 475 -10.04 10.68 -21.41
C VAL A 475 -11.17 10.93 -20.40
N CYS A 476 -10.84 11.24 -19.15
CA CYS A 476 -11.86 11.53 -18.15
C CYS A 476 -12.06 13.03 -17.99
N THR A 477 -13.31 13.46 -18.12
CA THR A 477 -13.77 14.77 -17.66
C THR A 477 -14.31 14.63 -16.24
N TYR A 478 -13.94 15.57 -15.37
CA TYR A 478 -14.50 15.66 -14.03
C TYR A 478 -15.10 17.03 -13.75
N VAL A 479 -16.13 17.07 -12.91
CA VAL A 479 -16.64 18.30 -12.31
C VAL A 479 -16.69 18.12 -10.80
N VAL A 480 -16.05 19.03 -10.07
CA VAL A 480 -16.01 19.01 -8.61
C VAL A 480 -16.68 20.23 -8.05
N GLN A 481 -17.65 19.99 -7.18
CA GLN A 481 -18.31 20.98 -6.36
C GLN A 481 -17.82 20.80 -4.93
N SER A 482 -17.16 21.81 -4.39
CA SER A 482 -16.62 21.82 -3.03
C SER A 482 -17.20 22.97 -2.23
N THR A 483 -17.78 22.65 -1.07
CA THR A 483 -18.27 23.64 -0.10
C THR A 483 -17.64 23.34 1.26
N ALA A 484 -16.88 24.30 1.80
CA ALA A 484 -16.31 24.24 3.12
C ALA A 484 -16.86 25.37 3.99
N VAL A 485 -17.32 25.03 5.19
CA VAL A 485 -17.82 25.98 6.18
C VAL A 485 -17.00 25.85 7.45
N MET A 486 -16.24 26.88 7.79
CA MET A 486 -15.24 26.86 8.86
C MET A 486 -15.43 28.07 9.79
N PRO A 487 -15.97 27.86 10.99
CA PRO A 487 -15.82 28.80 12.10
C PRO A 487 -14.34 29.18 12.32
N THR A 488 -14.06 30.48 12.29
CA THR A 488 -12.70 31.03 12.32
C THR A 488 -12.57 32.09 13.43
N PRO A 489 -11.43 32.16 14.12
CA PRO A 489 -11.10 33.28 15.01
C PRO A 489 -10.74 34.56 14.22
N MET A 490 -10.53 34.46 12.89
CA MET A 490 -10.18 35.59 12.04
C MET A 490 -11.27 36.68 12.06
N ILE A 491 -10.85 37.91 12.32
CA ILE A 491 -11.71 39.09 12.29
C ILE A 491 -11.74 39.62 10.86
N PHE A 492 -12.93 39.65 10.25
CA PHE A 492 -13.14 40.35 8.99
C PHE A 492 -13.27 41.84 9.27
N GLY A 493 -12.52 42.66 8.54
CA GLY A 493 -12.56 44.11 8.66
C GLY A 493 -13.93 44.70 8.26
N PRO A 494 -14.20 45.97 8.60
CA PRO A 494 -15.41 46.63 8.16
C PRO A 494 -15.51 46.62 6.63
N SER A 495 -16.72 46.46 6.10
CA SER A 495 -16.97 46.58 4.66
C SER A 495 -16.59 47.99 4.21
N PRO A 496 -15.78 48.15 3.15
CA PRO A 496 -15.54 49.47 2.57
C PRO A 496 -16.89 50.05 2.12
N VAL A 497 -17.16 51.29 2.52
CA VAL A 497 -18.32 52.03 2.05
C VAL A 497 -17.82 52.94 0.93
N GLU A 498 -18.49 52.92 -0.21
CA GLU A 498 -18.22 53.91 -1.25
C GLU A 498 -18.46 55.31 -0.69
N GLN A 499 -17.67 56.27 -1.13
CA GLN A 499 -17.79 57.65 -0.67
C GLN A 499 -19.18 58.16 -1.03
N LEU A 500 -20.09 58.19 -0.06
CA LEU A 500 -21.37 58.85 -0.20
C LEU A 500 -21.08 60.34 -0.46
N ALA A 501 -21.75 60.92 -1.45
CA ALA A 501 -21.72 62.36 -1.63
C ALA A 501 -22.12 62.99 -0.29
N VAL A 502 -21.25 63.87 0.23
CA VAL A 502 -21.57 64.65 1.43
C VAL A 502 -22.86 65.39 1.12
N ILE A 503 -23.92 65.05 1.83
CA ILE A 503 -25.18 65.77 1.68
C ILE A 503 -25.00 67.09 2.44
N GLU A 504 -24.75 68.17 1.71
CA GLU A 504 -24.53 69.53 2.26
C GLU A 504 -25.84 70.26 2.65
N THR A 505 -26.95 69.54 2.81
CA THR A 505 -28.25 70.14 3.16
C THR A 505 -28.58 69.84 4.62
N GLU A 506 -28.66 70.90 5.43
CA GLU A 506 -29.13 70.89 6.84
C GLU A 506 -30.58 70.37 6.98
N ASP A 507 -31.36 70.32 5.90
CA ASP A 507 -32.81 70.03 5.91
C ASP A 507 -33.16 68.59 5.49
N LEU A 508 -32.47 67.57 6.00
CA LEU A 508 -32.84 66.16 5.74
C LEU A 508 -33.78 65.56 6.79
N PHE A 509 -34.14 66.34 7.81
CA PHE A 509 -35.05 65.92 8.89
C PHE A 509 -36.17 66.93 9.20
N GLU A 510 -36.47 67.88 8.32
CA GLU A 510 -37.67 68.73 8.44
C GLU A 510 -38.76 68.31 7.44
N ASP A 511 -39.57 67.34 7.87
CA ASP A 511 -41.05 67.40 7.96
C ASP A 511 -41.58 66.19 8.76
#